data_AF-A0A952B7T2-F1
#
_entry.id   AF-A0A952B7T2-F1
#
_cell.length_a   1.000
_cell.length_b   1.000
_cell.length_c   1.000
_cell.angle_alpha   90.00
_cell.angle_beta   90.00
_cell.angle_gamma   90.00
#
_symmetry.space_group_name_H-M   'P 1'
#
loop_
_entity.id
_entity.type
_entity.pdbx_description
1 polymer ?
#
loop_
_entity_poly.entity_id
_entity_poly.type
_entity_poly.pdbx_seq_one_letter_code
_entity_poly.pdbx_strand_id
1 'polypeptide(L)'
;MFLIVIAIILVIAPIVCFVWYFWDVLVFIQTMSKNKDQRQVRLLCKTDHQALLDACRELSRRVARGNLKPGQYNVSHDPHPDVAGFPQLIIDLAPSRAIIGSYGEVSLEMMGGLDHFGVTFYPDNYKKPPFVGFKLGDKKLIDGLWYYDDGYEANPRYHKKIDALLQKNRVHPGNG
;
A
#
# COMPACT_ATOMS: atom_id res chain seq x y z
N MET A 1 -46.28 20.83 29.58
CA MET A 1 -46.12 20.04 28.34
C MET A 1 -44.97 20.57 27.47
N PHE A 2 -44.94 21.86 27.11
CA PHE A 2 -43.91 22.45 26.23
C PHE A 2 -42.46 22.29 26.72
N LEU A 3 -42.18 22.51 28.01
CA LEU A 3 -40.82 22.35 28.58
C LEU A 3 -40.29 20.91 28.52
N ILE A 4 -41.17 19.92 28.66
CA ILE A 4 -40.80 18.50 28.59
C ILE A 4 -40.37 18.13 27.17
N VAL A 5 -41.06 18.65 26.16
CA VAL A 5 -40.72 18.42 24.74
C VAL A 5 -39.34 19.01 24.40
N ILE A 6 -39.04 20.23 24.87
CA ILE A 6 -37.73 20.86 24.65
C ILE A 6 -36.61 20.04 25.29
N ALA A 7 -36.81 19.60 26.55
CA ALA A 7 -35.82 18.78 27.25
C ALA A 7 -35.55 17.46 26.51
N ILE A 8 -36.60 16.81 25.98
CA ILE A 8 -36.46 15.58 25.18
C ILE A 8 -35.66 15.84 23.90
N ILE A 9 -35.94 16.92 23.17
CA ILE A 9 -35.22 17.26 21.94
C ILE A 9 -33.73 17.51 22.23
N LEU A 10 -33.41 18.24 23.30
CA LEU A 10 -32.02 18.53 23.68
C LEU A 10 -31.22 17.28 24.06
N VAL A 11 -31.89 16.19 24.47
CA VAL A 11 -31.24 14.91 24.77
C VAL A 11 -31.20 14.00 23.54
N ILE A 12 -32.29 13.91 22.76
CA ILE A 12 -32.37 12.98 21.63
C ILE A 12 -31.57 13.49 20.43
N ALA A 13 -31.64 14.79 20.11
CA ALA A 13 -30.93 15.34 18.96
C ALA A 13 -29.42 15.04 18.96
N PRO A 14 -28.65 15.26 20.04
CA PRO A 14 -27.23 14.92 20.04
C PRO A 14 -26.98 13.41 19.93
N ILE A 15 -27.85 12.57 20.48
CA ILE A 15 -27.73 11.11 20.35
C ILE A 15 -27.93 10.70 18.88
N VAL A 16 -28.96 11.24 18.21
CA VAL A 16 -29.21 10.95 16.79
C VAL A 16 -28.06 11.46 15.92
N CYS A 17 -27.58 12.69 16.15
CA CYS A 17 -26.41 13.24 15.45
C CYS A 17 -25.16 12.39 15.67
N PHE A 18 -24.93 11.91 16.90
CA PHE A 18 -23.83 11.03 17.24
C PHE A 18 -23.95 9.69 16.51
N VAL A 19 -25.11 9.03 16.56
CA VAL A 19 -25.32 7.75 15.87
C VAL A 19 -25.10 7.88 14.36
N TRP A 20 -25.61 8.95 13.74
CA TRP A 20 -25.40 9.19 12.31
C TRP A 20 -23.92 9.42 11.98
N TYR A 21 -23.23 10.27 12.74
CA TYR A 21 -21.80 10.50 12.58
C TYR A 21 -20.99 9.19 12.71
N PHE A 22 -21.27 8.38 13.73
CA PHE A 22 -20.60 7.10 13.93
C PHE A 22 -20.89 6.10 12.80
N TRP A 23 -22.11 6.09 12.27
CA TRP A 23 -22.45 5.27 11.12
C TRP A 23 -21.62 5.65 9.89
N ASP A 24 -21.51 6.93 9.57
CA ASP A 24 -20.73 7.41 8.43
C ASP A 24 -19.24 7.07 8.58
N VAL A 25 -18.69 7.21 9.80
CA VAL A 25 -17.32 6.79 10.11
C VAL A 25 -17.12 5.28 9.93
N LEU A 26 -18.07 4.45 10.38
CA LEU A 26 -17.99 2.99 10.19
C LEU A 26 -18.03 2.60 8.71
N VAL A 27 -18.93 3.20 7.93
CA VAL A 27 -19.02 2.98 6.47
C VAL A 27 -17.73 3.40 5.78
N PHE A 28 -17.15 4.53 6.17
CA PHE A 28 -15.87 5.01 5.66
C PHE A 28 -14.74 4.01 5.96
N ILE A 29 -14.61 3.54 7.19
CA ILE A 29 -13.60 2.54 7.60
C ILE A 29 -13.76 1.23 6.81
N GLN A 30 -14.99 0.73 6.66
CA GLN A 30 -15.24 -0.49 5.88
C GLN A 30 -14.86 -0.33 4.41
N THR A 31 -15.13 0.85 3.83
CA THR A 31 -14.78 1.16 2.44
C THR A 31 -13.27 1.18 2.25
N MET A 32 -12.53 1.82 3.16
CA MET A 32 -11.06 1.83 3.13
C MET A 32 -10.48 0.41 3.25
N SER A 33 -11.00 -0.41 4.16
CA SER A 33 -10.55 -1.79 4.35
C SER A 33 -10.77 -2.65 3.09
N LYS A 34 -11.94 -2.52 2.44
CA LYS A 34 -12.21 -3.23 1.17
C LYS A 34 -11.26 -2.79 0.06
N ASN A 35 -10.98 -1.49 -0.04
CA ASN A 35 -10.04 -0.96 -1.03
C ASN A 35 -8.61 -1.47 -0.78
N LYS A 36 -8.16 -1.52 0.49
CA LYS A 36 -6.87 -2.13 0.89
C LYS A 36 -6.80 -3.58 0.41
N ASP A 37 -7.79 -4.41 0.76
CA ASP A 37 -7.79 -5.83 0.40
C ASP A 37 -7.80 -6.03 -1.14
N GLN A 38 -8.57 -5.24 -1.90
CA GLN A 38 -8.57 -5.31 -3.37
C GLN A 38 -7.21 -4.95 -3.98
N ARG A 39 -6.57 -3.88 -3.49
CA ARG A 39 -5.24 -3.46 -3.95
C ARG A 39 -4.17 -4.49 -3.57
N GLN A 40 -4.27 -5.08 -2.38
CA GLN A 40 -3.41 -6.19 -1.97
C GLN A 40 -3.56 -7.40 -2.89
N VAL A 41 -4.79 -7.81 -3.21
CA VAL A 41 -5.02 -8.91 -4.17
C VAL A 41 -4.44 -8.58 -5.53
N ARG A 42 -4.62 -7.34 -6.02
CA ARG A 42 -4.02 -6.92 -7.29
C ARG A 42 -2.49 -7.08 -7.25
N LEU A 43 -1.83 -6.46 -6.27
CA LEU A 43 -0.37 -6.50 -6.10
C LEU A 43 0.17 -7.92 -5.92
N LEU A 44 -0.43 -8.71 -5.02
CA LEU A 44 0.11 -9.99 -4.57
C LEU A 44 -0.28 -11.16 -5.46
N CYS A 45 -1.41 -11.07 -6.18
CA CYS A 45 -1.96 -12.22 -6.89
C CYS A 45 -2.15 -11.98 -8.39
N LYS A 46 -2.36 -10.74 -8.82
CA LYS A 46 -2.66 -10.43 -10.24
C LYS A 46 -1.50 -9.77 -10.97
N THR A 47 -0.62 -9.08 -10.26
CA THR A 47 0.57 -8.47 -10.85
C THR A 47 1.60 -9.54 -11.16
N ASP A 48 2.15 -9.50 -12.37
CA ASP A 48 3.35 -10.25 -12.73
C ASP A 48 4.54 -9.68 -11.94
N HIS A 49 4.99 -10.42 -10.92
CA HIS A 49 6.08 -9.98 -10.05
C HIS A 49 7.42 -9.88 -10.77
N GLN A 50 7.65 -10.67 -11.83
CA GLN A 50 8.87 -10.57 -12.61
C GLN A 50 8.88 -9.29 -13.44
N ALA A 51 7.77 -8.98 -14.11
CA ALA A 51 7.63 -7.70 -14.83
C ALA A 51 7.73 -6.51 -13.87
N LEU A 52 7.18 -6.61 -12.65
CA LEU A 52 7.28 -5.57 -11.63
C LEU A 52 8.72 -5.36 -11.15
N LEU A 53 9.45 -6.46 -10.92
CA LEU A 53 10.86 -6.42 -10.58
C LEU A 53 11.67 -5.73 -11.67
N ASP A 54 11.41 -6.04 -12.94
CA ASP A 54 12.12 -5.43 -14.07
C ASP A 54 11.79 -3.94 -14.24
N ALA A 55 10.54 -3.54 -13.95
CA ALA A 55 10.16 -2.12 -13.88
C ALA A 55 10.91 -1.38 -12.76
N CYS A 56 11.01 -1.95 -11.57
CA CYS A 56 11.80 -1.37 -10.47
C CYS A 56 13.29 -1.29 -10.81
N ARG A 57 13.85 -2.32 -11.47
CA ARG A 57 15.23 -2.31 -11.97
C ARG A 57 15.47 -1.20 -12.99
N GLU A 58 14.50 -0.88 -13.85
CA GLU A 58 14.62 0.25 -14.78
C GLU A 58 14.70 1.58 -14.02
N LEU A 59 13.83 1.82 -13.04
CA LEU A 59 13.91 3.03 -12.20
C LEU A 59 15.27 3.14 -11.50
N SER A 60 15.75 2.04 -10.92
CA SER A 60 17.08 1.95 -10.31
C SER A 60 18.21 2.29 -11.29
N ARG A 61 18.18 1.72 -12.50
CA ARG A 61 19.15 2.02 -13.58
C ARG A 61 19.11 3.49 -14.00
N ARG A 62 17.92 4.10 -14.08
CA ARG A 62 17.78 5.52 -14.40
C ARG A 62 18.42 6.41 -13.35
N VAL A 63 18.29 6.07 -12.07
CA VAL A 63 19.02 6.75 -10.99
C VAL A 63 20.53 6.57 -11.14
N ALA A 64 21.01 5.35 -11.36
CA ALA A 64 22.43 5.08 -11.54
C ALA A 64 23.05 5.84 -12.75
N ARG A 65 22.27 6.10 -13.80
CA ARG A 65 22.67 6.90 -14.97
C ARG A 65 22.53 8.41 -14.78
N GLY A 66 21.94 8.88 -13.68
CA GLY A 66 21.66 10.30 -13.43
C GLY A 66 20.42 10.85 -14.18
N ASN A 67 19.61 9.98 -14.81
CA ASN A 67 18.40 10.36 -15.54
C ASN A 67 17.15 10.50 -14.65
N LEU A 68 17.29 10.18 -13.38
CA LEU A 68 16.27 10.32 -12.35
C LEU A 68 17.01 10.58 -11.03
N LYS A 69 16.46 11.44 -10.17
CA LYS A 69 17.07 11.71 -8.86
C LYS A 69 16.58 10.67 -7.84
N PRO A 70 17.39 10.25 -6.87
CA PRO A 70 16.88 9.60 -5.68
C PRO A 70 15.87 10.53 -4.98
N GLY A 71 14.79 9.96 -4.43
CA GLY A 71 13.75 10.75 -3.77
C GLY A 71 12.41 10.04 -3.69
N GLN A 72 11.42 10.77 -3.19
CA GLN A 72 10.03 10.34 -3.12
C GLN A 72 9.22 11.01 -4.24
N TYR A 73 8.46 10.20 -4.97
CA TYR A 73 7.63 10.60 -6.09
C TYR A 73 6.17 10.26 -5.77
N ASN A 74 5.30 11.27 -5.72
CA ASN A 74 3.85 11.03 -5.65
C ASN A 74 3.39 10.50 -7.01
N VAL A 75 2.68 9.37 -7.04
CA VAL A 75 2.29 8.70 -8.29
C VAL A 75 0.80 8.85 -8.58
N SER A 76 -0.07 8.71 -7.56
CA SER A 76 -1.53 8.71 -7.79
C SER A 76 -2.23 10.04 -7.50
N HIS A 77 -1.79 10.78 -6.48
CA HIS A 77 -2.41 12.04 -6.06
C HIS A 77 -1.40 13.17 -6.20
N ASP A 78 -1.72 14.16 -7.03
CA ASP A 78 -0.79 15.23 -7.43
C ASP A 78 0.56 14.66 -7.95
N PRO A 79 0.54 13.98 -9.11
CA PRO A 79 1.68 13.22 -9.58
C PRO A 79 2.87 14.12 -9.87
N HIS A 80 4.05 13.73 -9.40
CA HIS A 80 5.29 14.44 -9.70
C HIS A 80 5.57 14.39 -11.22
N PRO A 81 6.04 15.47 -11.88
CA PRO A 81 6.23 15.50 -13.35
C PRO A 81 7.04 14.33 -13.91
N ASP A 82 8.11 13.93 -13.22
CA ASP A 82 8.96 12.79 -13.63
C ASP A 82 8.23 11.44 -13.71
N VAL A 83 7.07 11.29 -13.05
CA VAL A 83 6.27 10.05 -13.05
C VAL A 83 5.73 9.74 -14.44
N ALA A 84 5.53 10.74 -15.30
CA ALA A 84 5.13 10.52 -16.68
C ALA A 84 6.13 9.65 -17.47
N GLY A 85 7.39 9.59 -17.04
CA GLY A 85 8.41 8.72 -17.62
C GLY A 85 8.60 7.38 -16.92
N PHE A 86 7.80 7.05 -15.89
CA PHE A 86 7.95 5.78 -15.18
C PHE A 86 7.52 4.60 -16.05
N PRO A 87 8.03 3.38 -15.78
CA PRO A 87 7.52 2.17 -16.43
C PRO A 87 6.00 2.06 -16.28
N GLN A 88 5.31 1.78 -17.39
CA GLN A 88 3.85 1.76 -17.43
C GLN A 88 3.24 0.84 -16.37
N LEU A 89 3.87 -0.32 -16.09
CA LEU A 89 3.42 -1.24 -15.05
C LEU A 89 3.35 -0.59 -13.66
N ILE A 90 4.26 0.33 -13.33
CA ILE A 90 4.24 1.06 -12.04
C ILE A 90 3.11 2.09 -12.04
N ILE A 91 2.86 2.75 -13.18
CA ILE A 91 1.74 3.68 -13.35
C ILE A 91 0.40 2.93 -13.21
N ASP A 92 0.25 1.77 -13.87
CA ASP A 92 -0.95 0.94 -13.85
C ASP A 92 -1.22 0.31 -12.47
N LEU A 93 -0.15 -0.02 -11.75
CA LEU A 93 -0.24 -0.45 -10.36
C LEU A 93 -0.79 0.67 -9.46
N ALA A 94 -0.60 1.92 -9.88
CA ALA A 94 -1.06 3.14 -9.22
C ALA A 94 -0.70 3.17 -7.71
N PRO A 95 0.58 3.02 -7.33
CA PRO A 95 0.99 3.25 -5.95
C PRO A 95 0.69 4.70 -5.55
N SER A 96 0.60 4.94 -4.25
CA SER A 96 0.50 6.30 -3.72
C SER A 96 1.84 7.03 -3.89
N ARG A 97 2.95 6.33 -3.61
CA ARG A 97 4.31 6.87 -3.71
C ARG A 97 5.26 5.84 -4.29
N ALA A 98 6.27 6.32 -5.02
CA ALA A 98 7.48 5.57 -5.32
C ALA A 98 8.66 6.25 -4.63
N ILE A 99 9.36 5.52 -3.79
CA ILE A 99 10.54 5.99 -3.05
C ILE A 99 11.75 5.30 -3.66
N ILE A 100 12.70 6.08 -4.17
CA ILE A 100 13.90 5.56 -4.82
C ILE A 100 15.10 6.00 -4.00
N GLY A 101 15.81 5.03 -3.43
CA GLY A 101 16.97 5.29 -2.60
C GLY A 101 18.23 5.54 -3.41
N SER A 102 19.25 6.09 -2.74
CA SER A 102 20.55 6.39 -3.35
C SER A 102 21.35 5.15 -3.72
N TYR A 103 21.03 3.98 -3.16
CA TYR A 103 21.64 2.70 -3.50
C TYR A 103 20.84 1.92 -4.54
N GLY A 104 19.82 2.54 -5.13
CA GLY A 104 19.03 1.96 -6.21
C GLY A 104 17.89 1.05 -5.75
N GLU A 105 17.62 0.96 -4.45
CA GLU A 105 16.39 0.36 -3.95
C GLU A 105 15.17 1.18 -4.39
N VAL A 106 14.05 0.49 -4.65
CA VAL A 106 12.80 1.12 -5.09
C VAL A 106 11.65 0.56 -4.28
N SER A 107 11.00 1.40 -3.49
CA SER A 107 9.80 1.06 -2.74
C SER A 107 8.57 1.66 -3.40
N LEU A 108 7.58 0.83 -3.71
CA LEU A 108 6.27 1.23 -4.22
C LEU A 108 5.25 1.10 -3.08
N GLU A 109 4.84 2.23 -2.53
CA GLU A 109 3.96 2.31 -1.37
C GLU A 109 2.51 2.53 -1.82
N MET A 110 1.59 1.74 -1.27
CA MET A 110 0.16 1.90 -1.42
C MET A 110 -0.46 2.31 -0.09
N MET A 111 -1.28 3.37 -0.11
CA MET A 111 -2.16 3.67 1.02
C MET A 111 -3.36 2.71 1.05
N GLY A 112 -3.55 2.04 2.18
CA GLY A 112 -4.65 1.13 2.47
C GLY A 112 -5.65 1.68 3.49
N GLY A 113 -5.84 3.00 3.52
CA GLY A 113 -6.58 3.69 4.59
C GLY A 113 -5.62 4.30 5.59
N LEU A 114 -5.63 3.80 6.83
CA LEU A 114 -4.73 4.27 7.90
C LEU A 114 -3.36 3.57 7.89
N ASP A 115 -3.22 2.50 7.12
CA ASP A 115 -2.00 1.69 7.02
C ASP A 115 -1.37 1.80 5.62
N HIS A 116 -0.08 1.51 5.55
CA HIS A 116 0.68 1.36 4.32
C HIS A 116 1.02 -0.10 4.06
N PHE A 117 1.13 -0.44 2.78
CA PHE A 117 1.67 -1.71 2.33
C PHE A 117 2.28 -1.50 0.95
N GLY A 118 3.12 -2.41 0.49
CA GLY A 118 3.77 -2.22 -0.79
C GLY A 118 4.78 -3.28 -1.12
N VAL A 119 5.66 -2.93 -2.06
CA VAL A 119 6.83 -3.75 -2.37
C VAL A 119 8.09 -2.91 -2.35
N THR A 120 9.19 -3.54 -1.96
CA THR A 120 10.53 -2.98 -2.07
C THR A 120 11.39 -3.89 -2.93
N PHE A 121 11.95 -3.32 -3.98
CA PHE A 121 13.02 -3.89 -4.77
C PHE A 121 14.37 -3.53 -4.16
N TYR A 122 15.26 -4.52 -4.06
CA TYR A 122 16.67 -4.33 -3.73
C TYR A 122 17.54 -4.84 -4.88
N PRO A 123 18.50 -4.05 -5.38
CA PRO A 123 19.44 -4.51 -6.39
C PRO A 123 20.33 -5.65 -5.85
N ASP A 124 20.87 -6.47 -6.75
CA ASP A 124 21.64 -7.67 -6.36
C ASP A 124 22.90 -7.33 -5.53
N ASN A 125 23.46 -6.13 -5.76
CA ASN A 125 24.59 -5.59 -5.03
C ASN A 125 24.18 -4.69 -3.85
N TYR A 126 22.92 -4.73 -3.41
CA TYR A 126 22.42 -3.88 -2.35
C TYR A 126 23.19 -4.12 -1.06
N LYS A 127 23.89 -3.08 -0.60
CA LYS A 127 24.58 -3.09 0.69
C LYS A 127 23.56 -2.72 1.76
N LYS A 128 23.10 -3.73 2.49
CA LYS A 128 22.25 -3.53 3.66
C LYS A 128 22.86 -2.45 4.56
N PRO A 129 22.09 -1.40 4.90
CA PRO A 129 22.56 -0.36 5.81
C PRO A 129 23.03 -0.96 7.15
N PRO A 130 24.09 -0.42 7.76
CA PRO A 130 24.71 -1.00 8.96
C PRO A 130 23.92 -0.76 10.25
N PHE A 131 22.68 -0.26 10.19
CA PHE A 131 21.92 0.04 11.39
C PHE A 131 21.18 -1.18 11.94
N VAL A 132 21.14 -1.26 13.27
CA VAL A 132 20.45 -2.32 14.01
C VAL A 132 18.96 -2.26 13.69
N GLY A 133 18.37 -3.40 13.32
CA GLY A 133 16.93 -3.52 13.08
C GLY A 133 16.49 -3.33 11.62
N PHE A 134 17.39 -3.07 10.66
CA PHE A 134 16.99 -3.03 9.24
C PHE A 134 16.41 -4.39 8.78
N LYS A 135 15.22 -4.34 8.20
CA LYS A 135 14.53 -5.45 7.54
C LYS A 135 14.34 -5.10 6.06
N LEU A 136 14.50 -6.09 5.18
CA LEU A 136 14.24 -5.92 3.73
C LEU A 136 12.72 -5.85 3.44
N GLY A 137 11.91 -6.38 4.34
CA GLY A 137 10.46 -6.45 4.21
C GLY A 137 9.94 -7.61 5.05
N ASP A 138 8.64 -7.86 4.98
CA ASP A 138 7.98 -8.88 5.78
C ASP A 138 7.88 -10.22 5.07
N LYS A 139 7.73 -10.20 3.73
CA LYS A 139 7.59 -11.42 2.92
C LYS A 139 8.30 -11.28 1.58
N LYS A 140 9.26 -12.15 1.31
CA LYS A 140 9.87 -12.26 -0.02
C LYS A 140 8.84 -12.78 -1.03
N LEU A 141 8.65 -12.05 -2.14
CA LEU A 141 7.77 -12.46 -3.23
C LEU A 141 8.54 -13.30 -4.25
N ILE A 142 9.65 -12.72 -4.75
CA ILE A 142 10.66 -13.35 -5.60
C ILE A 142 12.05 -12.81 -5.22
N ASP A 143 13.11 -13.36 -5.81
CA ASP A 143 14.47 -12.86 -5.57
C ASP A 143 14.58 -11.37 -5.94
N GLY A 144 15.01 -10.56 -4.96
CA GLY A 144 15.13 -9.10 -5.11
C GLY A 144 13.85 -8.29 -4.83
N LEU A 145 12.67 -8.92 -4.69
CA LEU A 145 11.38 -8.23 -4.47
C LEU A 145 10.70 -8.70 -3.18
N TRP A 146 10.47 -7.76 -2.27
CA TRP A 146 9.89 -8.00 -0.95
C TRP A 146 8.59 -7.25 -0.77
N TYR A 147 7.58 -7.90 -0.21
CA TYR A 147 6.35 -7.28 0.27
C TYR A 147 6.52 -6.81 1.71
N TYR A 148 5.91 -5.67 2.02
CA TYR A 148 5.77 -5.17 3.39
C TYR A 148 4.34 -4.69 3.65
N ASP A 149 3.93 -4.71 4.91
CA ASP A 149 2.62 -4.21 5.36
C ASP A 149 2.68 -3.85 6.84
N ASP A 150 2.22 -2.65 7.21
CA ASP A 150 2.18 -2.19 8.61
C ASP A 150 1.40 -3.17 9.51
N GLY A 151 0.49 -3.98 8.94
CA GLY A 151 -0.22 -5.04 9.65
C GLY A 151 0.69 -6.10 10.31
N TYR A 152 1.93 -6.28 9.84
CA TYR A 152 2.90 -7.16 10.49
C TYR A 152 3.39 -6.64 11.84
N GLU A 153 3.40 -5.32 12.04
CA GLU A 153 3.76 -4.71 13.33
C GLU A 153 2.63 -4.86 14.34
N ALA A 154 1.39 -4.67 13.89
CA ALA A 154 0.19 -4.76 14.73
C ALA A 154 -0.19 -6.21 15.09
N ASN A 155 0.14 -7.19 14.25
CA ASN A 155 -0.28 -8.58 14.43
C ASN A 155 0.83 -9.58 14.07
N PRO A 156 1.43 -10.28 15.05
CA PRO A 156 2.46 -11.30 14.78
C PRO A 156 2.00 -12.47 13.88
N ARG A 157 0.67 -12.69 13.77
CA ARG A 157 0.06 -13.73 12.92
C ARG A 157 -0.37 -13.22 11.55
N TYR A 158 -0.04 -11.97 11.19
CA TYR A 158 -0.47 -11.36 9.93
C TYR A 158 0.01 -12.13 8.69
N HIS A 159 1.16 -12.81 8.76
CA HIS A 159 1.63 -13.73 7.72
C HIS A 159 0.55 -14.74 7.29
N LYS A 160 -0.27 -15.25 8.23
CA LYS A 160 -1.35 -16.20 7.92
C LYS A 160 -2.42 -15.59 7.02
N LYS A 161 -2.74 -14.30 7.20
CA LYS A 161 -3.67 -13.56 6.31
C LYS A 161 -3.11 -13.52 4.89
N ILE A 162 -1.84 -13.14 4.76
CA ILE A 162 -1.17 -13.02 3.45
C ILE A 162 -1.06 -14.38 2.76
N ASP A 163 -0.68 -15.43 3.49
CA ASP A 163 -0.59 -16.79 2.94
C ASP A 163 -1.96 -17.31 2.48
N ALA A 164 -3.02 -17.09 3.27
CA ALA A 164 -4.38 -17.44 2.88
C ALA A 164 -4.84 -16.67 1.62
N LEU A 165 -4.48 -15.40 1.49
CA LEU A 165 -4.77 -14.58 0.31
C LEU A 165 -4.11 -15.17 -0.94
N LEU A 166 -2.82 -15.49 -0.85
CA LEU A 166 -2.05 -16.09 -1.95
C LEU A 166 -2.59 -17.47 -2.32
N GLN A 167 -2.89 -18.32 -1.33
CA GLN A 167 -3.43 -19.65 -1.57
C GLN A 167 -4.79 -19.61 -2.25
N LYS A 168 -5.71 -18.75 -1.78
CA LYS A 168 -7.05 -18.60 -2.35
C LYS A 168 -7.01 -18.23 -3.83
N ASN A 169 -6.07 -17.37 -4.23
CA ASN A 169 -5.97 -16.90 -5.62
C ASN A 169 -5.13 -17.81 -6.52
N ARG A 170 -4.23 -18.64 -5.97
CA ARG A 170 -3.53 -19.69 -6.74
C ARG A 170 -4.46 -20.80 -7.23
N VAL A 171 -5.55 -21.07 -6.51
CA VAL A 171 -6.51 -22.14 -6.84
C VAL A 171 -7.53 -21.70 -7.91
N HIS A 172 -7.65 -20.39 -8.19
CA HIS A 172 -8.55 -19.85 -9.22
C HIS A 172 -7.81 -18.98 -10.26
N PRO A 173 -6.88 -19.55 -11.05
CA PRO A 173 -6.29 -18.84 -12.17
C PRO A 173 -7.30 -18.82 -13.33
N GLY A 174 -8.20 -17.82 -13.39
CA GLY A 174 -8.95 -17.55 -14.63
C GLY A 174 -10.47 -17.37 -14.54
N ASN A 175 -10.96 -16.44 -13.73
CA ASN A 175 -12.27 -15.79 -13.95
C ASN A 175 -12.07 -14.28 -14.15
N GLY A 176 -11.25 -13.91 -15.13
CA GLY A 176 -10.98 -12.53 -15.52
C GLY A 176 -10.70 -12.44 -17.00
#